data_AF-A0ABD0NP70-F1
#
_entry.id   AF-A0ABD0NP70-F1
#
_cell.length_a   1.000
_cell.length_b   1.000
_cell.length_c   1.000
_cell.angle_alpha   90.00
_cell.angle_beta   90.00
_cell.angle_gamma   90.00
#
_symmetry.space_group_name_H-M   'P 1'
#
loop_
_entity.id
_entity.type
_entity.pdbx_description
1 polymer ?
#
loop_
_entity_poly.entity_id
_entity_poly.type
_entity_poly.pdbx_seq_one_letter_code
_entity_poly.pdbx_strand_id
1 'polypeptide(L)'
;MEPVELGKTLAIRKEKTYVGPIDEAVVNATSDCDQFLSQGYDVIQGSEFEREFPLAYSLVVHQDATLVERLLRAVYMPHNIYCIHYDLKSSDEFISAMEGLARCIPNVFIASKLERVQYAGISRLKADLNCLSDLLDSEVKWKYVINLCGQDFPLRTNAELVSDLKDLKGKNMVESKWPGGKQWRWTYHHLLKDENSEYHGTPVTTSEIKSPPPHNIDMFVGSAYFTLSREFVVFVNQSSQARDFLAWSEDTYSPDEHFWATLIRVPGAPGEVPRSDPEISELVSKTRLV
;
A
#
# COMPACT_ATOMS: atom_id res chain seq x y z
N MET A 1 15.13 -22.07 -20.85
CA MET A 1 16.37 -21.29 -20.97
C MET A 1 17.50 -22.25 -21.29
N GLU A 2 18.31 -21.95 -22.30
CA GLU A 2 19.47 -22.77 -22.62
C GLU A 2 20.49 -22.77 -21.47
N PRO A 3 21.20 -23.88 -21.20
CA PRO A 3 22.18 -24.00 -20.12
C PRO A 3 23.29 -22.94 -20.16
N VAL A 4 23.60 -22.42 -21.36
CA VAL A 4 24.63 -21.38 -21.59
C VAL A 4 24.19 -20.01 -21.08
N GLU A 5 22.91 -19.67 -21.20
CA GLU A 5 22.33 -18.43 -20.66
C GLU A 5 22.39 -18.42 -19.12
N LEU A 6 22.08 -19.57 -18.51
CA LEU A 6 22.13 -19.75 -17.04
C LEU A 6 23.55 -19.52 -16.50
N GLY A 7 24.57 -20.02 -17.20
CA GLY A 7 25.98 -19.83 -16.84
C GLY A 7 26.45 -18.38 -16.89
N LYS A 8 26.00 -17.60 -17.88
CA LYS A 8 26.30 -16.17 -18.00
C LYS A 8 25.63 -15.35 -16.91
N THR A 9 24.36 -15.63 -16.57
CA THR A 9 23.65 -14.94 -15.47
C THR A 9 24.29 -15.23 -14.10
N LEU A 10 24.77 -16.46 -13.87
CA LEU A 10 25.47 -16.85 -12.64
C LEU A 10 26.85 -16.20 -12.51
N ALA A 11 27.59 -16.03 -13.61
CA ALA A 11 28.88 -15.34 -13.62
C ALA A 11 28.70 -13.83 -13.34
N ILE A 12 27.71 -13.19 -13.97
CA ILE A 12 27.38 -11.77 -13.74
C ILE A 12 26.95 -11.53 -12.28
N ARG A 13 26.19 -12.45 -11.67
CA ARG A 13 25.82 -12.39 -10.25
C ARG A 13 26.99 -12.58 -9.28
N LYS A 14 28.08 -13.24 -9.70
CA LYS A 14 29.28 -13.44 -8.87
C LYS A 14 30.30 -12.31 -8.99
N GLU A 15 30.33 -11.60 -10.11
CA GLU A 15 31.32 -10.54 -10.38
C GLU A 15 30.83 -9.12 -10.10
N LYS A 16 29.51 -8.90 -9.98
CA LYS A 16 28.95 -7.61 -9.60
C LYS A 16 28.12 -7.75 -8.33
N THR A 17 28.65 -7.29 -7.21
CA THR A 17 27.81 -6.59 -6.23
C THR A 17 27.11 -5.50 -7.03
N TYR A 18 25.81 -5.62 -7.24
CA TYR A 18 25.04 -4.49 -7.73
C TYR A 18 25.18 -3.40 -6.66
N VAL A 19 26.09 -2.45 -6.88
CA VAL A 19 26.16 -1.20 -6.12
C VAL A 19 25.07 -0.33 -6.73
N GLY A 20 23.82 -0.64 -6.38
CA GLY A 20 22.73 0.27 -6.61
C GLY A 20 23.03 1.60 -5.92
N PRO A 21 22.45 2.71 -6.39
CA PRO A 21 22.52 3.96 -5.66
C PRO A 21 22.04 3.74 -4.22
N ILE A 22 22.93 4.05 -3.28
CA ILE A 22 22.80 3.80 -1.84
C ILE A 22 21.79 4.81 -1.27
N ASP A 23 21.07 4.47 -0.20
CA ASP A 23 20.12 5.39 0.45
C ASP A 23 20.74 6.77 0.77
N GLU A 24 22.04 6.78 1.10
CA GLU A 24 22.86 7.99 1.29
C GLU A 24 22.82 8.96 0.09
N ALA A 25 22.68 8.46 -1.14
CA ALA A 25 22.57 9.31 -2.32
C ALA A 25 21.30 10.17 -2.28
N VAL A 26 20.18 9.62 -1.81
CA VAL A 26 18.93 10.36 -1.64
C VAL A 26 19.03 11.34 -0.47
N VAL A 27 19.68 10.94 0.64
CA VAL A 27 19.98 11.85 1.76
C VAL A 27 20.77 13.07 1.28
N ASN A 28 21.87 12.83 0.56
CA ASN A 28 22.72 13.89 0.03
C ASN A 28 21.98 14.76 -0.98
N ALA A 29 21.19 14.17 -1.87
CA ALA A 29 20.43 14.93 -2.87
C ALA A 29 19.36 15.83 -2.22
N THR A 30 18.70 15.37 -1.15
CA THR A 30 17.64 16.12 -0.44
C THR A 30 18.17 17.07 0.65
N SER A 31 19.49 17.28 0.72
CA SER A 31 20.11 18.29 1.60
C SER A 31 19.88 19.72 1.10
N ASP A 32 19.75 19.90 -0.22
CA ASP A 32 19.35 21.15 -0.87
C ASP A 32 18.06 20.89 -1.68
N CYS A 33 16.92 21.27 -1.11
CA CYS A 33 15.62 21.00 -1.72
C CYS A 33 15.41 21.77 -3.04
N ASP A 34 15.92 22.99 -3.16
CA ASP A 34 15.78 23.78 -4.40
C ASP A 34 16.55 23.10 -5.53
N GLN A 35 17.77 22.66 -5.25
CA GLN A 35 18.56 21.89 -6.21
C GLN A 35 17.90 20.55 -6.53
N PHE A 36 17.37 19.83 -5.54
CA PHE A 36 16.70 18.55 -5.72
C PHE A 36 15.45 18.66 -6.61
N LEU A 37 14.58 19.63 -6.34
CA LEU A 37 13.34 19.83 -7.08
C LEU A 37 13.59 20.21 -8.54
N SER A 38 14.61 21.04 -8.78
CA SER A 38 15.01 21.45 -10.14
C SER A 38 15.48 20.28 -11.02
N GLN A 39 15.87 19.14 -10.42
CA GLN A 39 16.33 17.94 -11.13
C GLN A 39 15.21 17.03 -11.64
N GLY A 40 13.95 17.40 -11.48
CA GLY A 40 12.86 16.68 -12.16
C GLY A 40 11.45 16.88 -11.63
N TYR A 41 11.26 17.54 -10.49
CA TYR A 41 9.92 17.75 -9.92
C TYR A 41 9.28 19.06 -10.40
N ASP A 42 10.05 20.15 -10.53
CA ASP A 42 9.53 21.48 -10.91
C ASP A 42 8.93 21.52 -12.32
N VAL A 43 9.41 20.65 -13.20
CA VAL A 43 8.94 20.55 -14.59
C VAL A 43 7.64 19.76 -14.71
N ILE A 44 7.22 19.04 -13.65
CA ILE A 44 6.04 18.19 -13.67
C ILE A 44 4.79 19.05 -13.51
N GLN A 45 3.97 19.07 -14.56
CA GLN A 45 2.70 19.79 -14.56
C GLN A 45 1.59 18.87 -15.03
N GLY A 46 0.47 18.86 -14.29
CA GLY A 46 -0.75 18.18 -14.69
C GLY A 46 -1.63 19.07 -15.58
N SER A 47 -2.33 18.45 -16.52
CA SER A 47 -3.40 19.06 -17.30
C SER A 47 -4.59 19.47 -16.43
N GLU A 48 -5.47 20.33 -16.95
CA GLU A 48 -6.71 20.73 -16.26
C GLU A 48 -7.58 19.51 -15.90
N PHE A 49 -7.70 18.55 -16.83
CA PHE A 49 -8.42 17.29 -16.65
C PHE A 49 -7.96 16.48 -15.43
N GLU A 50 -6.65 16.45 -15.18
CA GLU A 50 -6.03 15.76 -14.05
C GLU A 50 -6.25 16.54 -12.74
N ARG A 51 -6.09 17.87 -12.77
CA ARG A 51 -6.28 18.75 -11.60
C ARG A 51 -7.69 18.69 -11.03
N GLU A 52 -8.70 18.46 -11.85
CA GLU A 52 -10.10 18.29 -11.41
C GLU A 52 -10.36 16.95 -10.70
N PHE A 53 -9.41 16.01 -10.77
CA PHE A 53 -9.53 14.68 -10.18
C PHE A 53 -8.27 14.27 -9.42
N PRO A 54 -7.96 14.93 -8.29
CA PRO A 54 -6.76 14.60 -7.52
C PRO A 54 -6.77 13.17 -6.99
N LEU A 55 -5.62 12.53 -7.02
CA LEU A 55 -5.37 11.21 -6.47
C LEU A 55 -4.56 11.29 -5.18
N ALA A 56 -4.75 10.29 -4.32
CA ALA A 56 -3.93 10.07 -3.14
C ALA A 56 -3.10 8.79 -3.29
N TYR A 57 -1.95 8.73 -2.64
CA TYR A 57 -1.09 7.56 -2.62
C TYR A 57 -0.67 7.22 -1.19
N SER A 58 -0.72 5.92 -0.85
CA SER A 58 -0.16 5.35 0.39
C SER A 58 1.04 4.49 0.02
N LEU A 59 2.26 4.94 0.36
CA LEU A 59 3.51 4.22 0.05
C LEU A 59 4.02 3.54 1.31
N VAL A 60 3.86 2.22 1.41
CA VAL A 60 4.40 1.42 2.51
C VAL A 60 5.76 0.84 2.10
N VAL A 61 6.84 1.39 2.64
CA VAL A 61 8.22 1.18 2.17
C VAL A 61 9.17 0.79 3.30
N HIS A 62 10.31 0.15 2.99
CA HIS A 62 11.26 -0.26 4.03
C HIS A 62 12.74 -0.34 3.61
N GLN A 63 13.07 -0.19 2.33
CA GLN A 63 14.44 -0.25 1.82
C GLN A 63 14.51 0.35 0.40
N ASP A 64 15.73 0.61 -0.08
CA ASP A 64 16.03 1.12 -1.42
C ASP A 64 15.35 2.47 -1.69
N ALA A 65 15.83 3.51 -1.01
CA ALA A 65 15.31 4.86 -1.12
C ALA A 65 15.37 5.41 -2.54
N THR A 66 16.34 4.95 -3.34
CA THR A 66 16.44 5.38 -4.75
C THR A 66 15.30 4.82 -5.58
N LEU A 67 14.90 3.57 -5.34
CA LEU A 67 13.73 3.01 -6.02
C LEU A 67 12.44 3.70 -5.54
N VAL A 68 12.33 4.03 -4.26
CA VAL A 68 11.19 4.80 -3.73
C VAL A 68 11.12 6.19 -4.35
N GLU A 69 12.23 6.94 -4.43
CA GLU A 69 12.28 8.24 -5.12
C GLU A 69 11.86 8.09 -6.58
N ARG A 70 12.37 7.07 -7.27
CA ARG A 70 12.07 6.84 -8.68
C ARG A 70 10.59 6.52 -8.89
N LEU A 71 9.99 5.71 -8.02
CA LEU A 71 8.56 5.42 -8.01
C LEU A 71 7.78 6.71 -7.77
N LEU A 72 8.12 7.45 -6.71
CA LEU A 72 7.46 8.70 -6.33
C LEU A 72 7.48 9.69 -7.49
N ARG A 73 8.63 9.90 -8.13
CA ARG A 73 8.76 10.77 -9.30
C ARG A 73 7.90 10.32 -10.48
N ALA A 74 7.74 9.01 -10.68
CA ALA A 74 6.93 8.47 -11.77
C ALA A 74 5.42 8.70 -11.58
N VAL A 75 4.96 8.71 -10.33
CA VAL A 75 3.54 8.95 -9.99
C VAL A 75 3.25 10.38 -9.53
N TYR A 76 4.28 11.23 -9.37
CA TYR A 76 4.15 12.56 -8.81
C TYR A 76 3.33 13.49 -9.71
N MET A 77 2.41 14.22 -9.08
CA MET A 77 1.72 15.35 -9.64
C MET A 77 1.48 16.39 -8.53
N PRO A 78 1.63 17.69 -8.81
CA PRO A 78 1.54 18.74 -7.80
C PRO A 78 0.13 18.94 -7.22
N HIS A 79 -0.90 18.36 -7.85
CA HIS A 79 -2.29 18.43 -7.37
C HIS A 79 -2.72 17.17 -6.59
N ASN A 80 -1.92 16.10 -6.63
CA ASN A 80 -2.16 14.86 -5.88
C ASN A 80 -1.61 14.96 -4.46
N ILE A 81 -1.72 13.90 -3.67
CA ILE A 81 -1.12 13.83 -2.34
C ILE A 81 -0.53 12.46 -2.02
N TYR A 82 0.59 12.43 -1.30
CA TYR A 82 1.39 11.24 -1.08
C TYR A 82 1.72 11.08 0.41
N CYS A 83 1.29 9.97 1.00
CA CYS A 83 1.69 9.56 2.33
C CYS A 83 2.76 8.48 2.22
N ILE A 84 3.90 8.67 2.89
CA ILE A 84 4.95 7.66 3.03
C ILE A 84 4.87 7.07 4.44
N HIS A 85 4.71 5.76 4.51
CA HIS A 85 4.90 5.00 5.73
C HIS A 85 6.16 4.13 5.58
N TYR A 86 7.27 4.55 6.18
CA TYR A 86 8.45 3.69 6.29
C TYR A 86 8.35 2.74 7.48
N ASP A 87 8.94 1.55 7.37
CA ASP A 87 9.03 0.61 8.49
C ASP A 87 10.00 1.15 9.55
N LEU A 88 9.59 1.13 10.82
CA LEU A 88 10.43 1.52 11.96
C LEU A 88 11.66 0.61 12.16
N LYS A 89 11.75 -0.51 11.42
CA LYS A 89 12.92 -1.40 11.40
C LYS A 89 13.92 -1.08 10.29
N SER A 90 13.62 -0.13 9.41
CA SER A 90 14.54 0.29 8.35
C SER A 90 15.82 0.89 8.92
N SER A 91 16.88 0.95 8.10
CA SER A 91 18.13 1.61 8.49
C SER A 91 17.93 3.11 8.71
N ASP A 92 18.77 3.70 9.57
CA ASP A 92 18.75 5.14 9.85
C ASP A 92 18.96 5.96 8.57
N GLU A 93 19.79 5.47 7.64
CA GLU A 93 20.02 6.09 6.33
C GLU A 93 18.75 6.09 5.46
N PHE A 94 18.01 4.98 5.43
CA PHE A 94 16.75 4.89 4.69
C PHE A 94 15.70 5.83 5.29
N ILE A 95 15.58 5.85 6.61
CA ILE A 95 14.66 6.75 7.33
C ILE A 95 15.00 8.21 6.99
N SER A 96 16.28 8.58 7.09
CA SER A 96 16.76 9.93 6.76
C SER A 96 16.44 10.30 5.31
N ALA A 97 16.54 9.35 4.38
CA ALA A 97 16.20 9.56 2.98
C ALA A 97 14.69 9.82 2.80
N MET A 98 13.83 9.05 3.45
CA MET A 98 12.37 9.24 3.37
C MET A 98 11.94 10.58 3.95
N GLU A 99 12.50 10.96 5.10
CA GLU A 99 12.28 12.28 5.71
C GLU A 99 12.77 13.41 4.80
N GLY A 100 13.92 13.24 4.14
CA GLY A 100 14.44 14.18 3.15
C GLY A 100 13.51 14.36 1.95
N LEU A 101 12.99 13.26 1.40
CA LEU A 101 12.00 13.29 0.31
C LEU A 101 10.72 14.03 0.71
N ALA A 102 10.15 13.69 1.87
CA ALA A 102 8.93 14.33 2.36
C ALA A 102 9.14 15.82 2.71
N ARG A 103 10.34 16.19 3.16
CA ARG A 103 10.69 17.60 3.42
C ARG A 103 10.79 18.40 2.13
N CYS A 104 11.42 17.85 1.09
CA CYS A 104 11.71 18.60 -0.13
C CYS A 104 10.55 18.59 -1.13
N ILE A 105 9.83 17.48 -1.29
CA ILE A 105 8.79 17.35 -2.30
C ILE A 105 7.48 17.91 -1.72
N PRO A 106 6.87 18.92 -2.36
CA PRO A 106 5.56 19.40 -1.93
C PRO A 106 4.53 18.26 -1.91
N ASN A 107 3.48 18.40 -1.11
CA ASN A 107 2.36 17.43 -1.05
C ASN A 107 2.75 15.96 -0.81
N VAL A 108 3.98 15.72 -0.30
CA VAL A 108 4.46 14.45 0.23
C VAL A 108 4.66 14.61 1.74
N PHE A 109 4.23 13.63 2.52
CA PHE A 109 4.41 13.66 3.98
C PHE A 109 4.66 12.26 4.54
N ILE A 110 5.27 12.20 5.73
CA ILE A 110 5.42 10.96 6.49
C ILE A 110 4.17 10.72 7.33
N ALA A 111 3.68 9.47 7.34
CA ALA A 111 2.56 9.07 8.18
C ALA A 111 2.79 9.47 9.65
N SER A 112 1.76 10.03 10.29
CA SER A 112 1.79 10.49 11.68
C SER A 112 2.02 9.36 12.67
N LYS A 113 1.67 8.13 12.28
CA LYS A 113 1.91 6.90 13.02
C LYS A 113 2.60 5.86 12.15
N LEU A 114 3.74 5.38 12.62
CA LEU A 114 4.56 4.38 11.96
C LEU A 114 4.52 3.05 12.72
N GLU A 115 4.57 1.95 11.98
CA GLU A 115 4.52 0.60 12.50
C GLU A 115 5.85 -0.14 12.26
N ARG A 116 6.19 -1.06 13.18
CA ARG A 116 7.19 -2.11 12.91
C ARG A 116 6.49 -3.21 12.11
N VAL A 117 6.65 -3.20 10.79
CA VAL A 117 5.85 -4.07 9.91
C VAL A 117 6.32 -5.51 10.01
N GLN A 118 5.39 -6.45 10.23
CA GLN A 118 5.68 -7.86 10.42
C GLN A 118 5.01 -8.64 9.30
N TYR A 119 5.77 -9.55 8.67
CA TYR A 119 5.27 -10.35 7.57
C TYR A 119 4.05 -11.18 8.02
N ALA A 120 2.98 -11.11 7.23
CA ALA A 120 1.67 -11.72 7.51
C ALA A 120 0.98 -11.26 8.83
N GLY A 121 1.54 -10.26 9.52
CA GLY A 121 0.94 -9.69 10.73
C GLY A 121 0.05 -8.48 10.44
N ILE A 122 -0.74 -8.08 11.44
CA ILE A 122 -1.65 -6.93 11.35
C ILE A 122 -0.94 -5.60 11.09
N SER A 123 0.34 -5.47 11.45
CA SER A 123 1.06 -4.22 11.26
C SER A 123 1.21 -3.83 9.79
N ARG A 124 1.19 -4.79 8.84
CA ARG A 124 1.13 -4.45 7.41
C ARG A 124 -0.17 -3.73 7.05
N LEU A 125 -1.31 -4.20 7.57
CA LEU A 125 -2.61 -3.54 7.36
C LEU A 125 -2.67 -2.18 8.08
N LYS A 126 -2.14 -2.11 9.32
CA LYS A 126 -2.08 -0.85 10.09
C LYS A 126 -1.25 0.23 9.40
N ALA A 127 -0.16 -0.13 8.72
CA ALA A 127 0.65 0.81 7.96
C ALA A 127 -0.17 1.57 6.90
N ASP A 128 -0.99 0.85 6.11
CA ASP A 128 -1.91 1.48 5.17
C ASP A 128 -2.99 2.30 5.89
N LEU A 129 -3.62 1.75 6.93
CA LEU A 129 -4.67 2.46 7.68
C LEU A 129 -4.18 3.79 8.29
N ASN A 130 -2.93 3.84 8.78
CA ASN A 130 -2.33 5.05 9.31
C ASN A 130 -2.21 6.12 8.22
N CYS A 131 -1.67 5.76 7.04
CA CYS A 131 -1.61 6.68 5.90
C CYS A 131 -3.01 7.12 5.43
N LEU A 132 -3.96 6.18 5.33
CA LEU A 132 -5.33 6.47 4.93
C LEU A 132 -6.01 7.46 5.88
N SER A 133 -5.76 7.34 7.19
CA SER A 133 -6.25 8.29 8.19
C SER A 133 -5.71 9.70 7.93
N ASP A 134 -4.39 9.85 7.81
CA ASP A 134 -3.77 11.16 7.59
C ASP A 134 -4.18 11.79 6.26
N LEU A 135 -4.35 10.97 5.21
CA LEU A 135 -4.84 11.41 3.91
C LEU A 135 -6.25 12.02 4.00
N LEU A 136 -7.11 11.53 4.89
CA LEU A 136 -8.46 12.11 5.07
C LEU A 136 -8.41 13.54 5.63
N ASP A 137 -7.40 13.86 6.44
CA ASP A 137 -7.19 15.15 7.08
C ASP A 137 -6.54 16.19 6.15
N SER A 138 -6.09 15.77 4.97
CA SER A 138 -5.53 16.67 3.97
C SER A 138 -6.53 17.72 3.45
N GLU A 139 -5.99 18.90 3.13
CA GLU A 139 -6.70 19.93 2.38
C GLU A 139 -7.04 19.48 0.95
N VAL A 140 -6.21 18.61 0.35
CA VAL A 140 -6.42 18.08 -1.01
C VAL A 140 -7.68 17.21 -1.02
N LYS A 141 -8.67 17.60 -1.84
CA LYS A 141 -9.94 16.87 -1.99
C LYS A 141 -9.81 15.75 -3.02
N TRP A 142 -8.90 14.83 -2.74
CA TRP A 142 -8.64 13.64 -3.56
C TRP A 142 -9.87 12.75 -3.70
N LYS A 143 -9.92 11.98 -4.78
CA LYS A 143 -11.08 11.17 -5.19
C LYS A 143 -10.87 9.68 -4.92
N TYR A 144 -9.66 9.21 -5.20
CA TYR A 144 -9.25 7.84 -5.01
C TYR A 144 -7.86 7.79 -4.38
N VAL A 145 -7.63 6.77 -3.56
CA VAL A 145 -6.32 6.43 -3.02
C VAL A 145 -5.85 5.11 -3.60
N ILE A 146 -4.57 5.05 -3.95
CA ILE A 146 -3.87 3.86 -4.44
C ILE A 146 -2.77 3.54 -3.42
N ASN A 147 -2.72 2.31 -2.91
CA ASN A 147 -1.57 1.89 -2.12
C ASN A 147 -0.51 1.22 -2.97
N LEU A 148 0.75 1.49 -2.62
CA LEU A 148 1.94 1.00 -3.31
C LEU A 148 2.97 0.53 -2.28
N CYS A 149 3.80 -0.40 -2.69
CA CYS A 149 5.04 -0.75 -2.00
C CYS A 149 6.25 -0.21 -2.78
N GLY A 150 7.42 -0.19 -2.14
CA GLY A 150 8.64 0.37 -2.74
C GLY A 150 9.15 -0.35 -4.00
N GLN A 151 8.54 -1.47 -4.40
CA GLN A 151 8.91 -2.26 -5.59
C GLN A 151 7.87 -2.18 -6.72
N ASP A 152 6.76 -1.45 -6.51
CA ASP A 152 5.77 -1.21 -7.55
C ASP A 152 6.26 -0.17 -8.56
N PHE A 153 5.66 -0.14 -9.75
CA PHE A 153 5.97 0.85 -10.77
C PHE A 153 4.82 1.05 -11.76
N PRO A 154 4.47 2.30 -12.11
CA PRO A 154 3.29 2.59 -12.92
C PRO A 154 3.39 2.05 -14.34
N LEU A 155 2.30 1.39 -14.76
CA LEU A 155 2.08 0.94 -16.14
C LEU A 155 1.17 1.90 -16.93
N ARG A 156 0.65 2.93 -16.27
CA ARG A 156 -0.23 3.96 -16.81
C ARG A 156 0.28 5.34 -16.45
N THR A 157 0.04 6.30 -17.32
CA THR A 157 0.21 7.72 -17.02
C THR A 157 -0.86 8.18 -16.02
N ASN A 158 -0.62 9.29 -15.32
CA ASN A 158 -1.61 9.86 -14.41
C ASN A 158 -2.94 10.21 -15.13
N ALA A 159 -2.89 10.73 -16.36
CA ALA A 159 -4.08 11.00 -17.16
C ALA A 159 -4.90 9.73 -17.48
N GLU A 160 -4.23 8.61 -17.81
CA GLU A 160 -4.89 7.32 -18.03
C GLU A 160 -5.52 6.78 -16.73
N LEU A 161 -4.81 6.90 -15.60
CA LEU A 161 -5.35 6.53 -14.28
C LEU A 161 -6.58 7.37 -13.95
N VAL A 162 -6.52 8.69 -14.11
CA VAL A 162 -7.66 9.57 -13.88
C VAL A 162 -8.86 9.17 -14.75
N SER A 163 -8.64 8.82 -16.02
CA SER A 163 -9.71 8.33 -16.90
C SER A 163 -10.32 7.03 -16.38
N ASP A 164 -9.49 6.02 -16.11
CA ASP A 164 -9.95 4.70 -15.64
C ASP A 164 -10.70 4.81 -14.29
N LEU A 165 -10.26 5.69 -13.39
CA LEU A 165 -10.87 5.89 -12.07
C LEU A 165 -12.16 6.72 -12.12
N LYS A 166 -12.28 7.66 -13.06
CA LYS A 166 -13.57 8.36 -13.32
C LYS A 166 -14.65 7.36 -13.75
N ASP A 167 -14.29 6.35 -14.53
CA ASP A 167 -15.22 5.33 -15.03
C ASP A 167 -15.75 4.39 -13.93
N LEU A 168 -15.08 4.31 -12.78
CA LEU A 168 -15.55 3.53 -11.62
C LEU A 168 -16.81 4.11 -10.97
N LYS A 169 -17.07 5.41 -11.15
CA LYS A 169 -18.28 6.09 -10.61
C LYS A 169 -18.49 5.83 -9.10
N GLY A 170 -17.42 5.94 -8.32
CA GLY A 170 -17.44 5.74 -6.86
C GLY A 170 -17.28 4.29 -6.40
N LYS A 171 -17.17 3.33 -7.32
CA LYS A 171 -16.81 1.94 -6.98
C LYS A 171 -15.32 1.81 -6.66
N ASN A 172 -14.96 0.75 -5.96
CA ASN A 172 -13.58 0.44 -5.58
C ASN A 172 -12.99 -0.66 -6.46
N MET A 173 -11.67 -0.72 -6.53
CA MET A 173 -10.91 -1.77 -7.21
C MET A 173 -10.13 -2.56 -6.17
N VAL A 174 -10.60 -3.77 -5.85
CA VAL A 174 -9.96 -4.69 -4.91
C VAL A 174 -10.23 -6.11 -5.39
N GLU A 175 -9.23 -6.99 -5.34
CA GLU A 175 -9.45 -8.41 -5.57
C GLU A 175 -10.37 -8.96 -4.46
N SER A 176 -11.41 -9.71 -4.82
CA SER A 176 -12.34 -10.25 -3.84
C SER A 176 -13.02 -11.52 -4.34
N LYS A 177 -12.60 -12.64 -3.75
CA LYS A 177 -13.00 -14.01 -4.06
C LYS A 177 -13.49 -14.74 -2.82
N TRP A 178 -14.22 -15.83 -3.02
CA TRP A 178 -14.55 -16.72 -1.92
C TRP A 178 -13.26 -17.32 -1.33
N PRO A 179 -13.21 -17.55 0.00
CA PRO A 179 -12.02 -18.01 0.71
C PRO A 179 -11.33 -19.25 0.14
N GLY A 180 -12.09 -20.17 -0.46
CA GLY A 180 -11.62 -21.50 -0.81
C GLY A 180 -10.91 -22.16 0.39
N GLY A 181 -9.70 -22.66 0.17
CA GLY A 181 -8.88 -23.29 1.20
C GLY A 181 -8.17 -22.34 2.18
N LYS A 182 -8.39 -21.02 2.11
CA LYS A 182 -7.68 -20.03 2.95
C LYS A 182 -8.34 -19.75 4.30
N GLN A 183 -9.43 -20.45 4.65
CA GLN A 183 -10.21 -20.21 5.88
C GLN A 183 -9.37 -20.32 7.17
N TRP A 184 -8.35 -21.18 7.16
CA TRP A 184 -7.43 -21.39 8.29
C TRP A 184 -6.76 -20.09 8.78
N ARG A 185 -6.66 -19.06 7.91
CA ARG A 185 -6.09 -17.75 8.24
C ARG A 185 -6.86 -17.00 9.33
N TRP A 186 -8.14 -17.31 9.54
CA TRP A 186 -8.97 -16.68 10.57
C TRP A 186 -9.82 -17.67 11.38
N THR A 187 -9.71 -18.98 11.12
CA THR A 187 -10.35 -20.00 11.97
C THR A 187 -9.73 -20.04 13.38
N TYR A 188 -8.42 -19.84 13.48
CA TYR A 188 -7.66 -19.88 14.73
C TYR A 188 -7.00 -18.54 15.01
N HIS A 189 -6.67 -18.29 16.27
CA HIS A 189 -5.82 -17.16 16.66
C HIS A 189 -4.40 -17.38 16.11
N HIS A 190 -3.77 -16.30 15.64
CA HIS A 190 -2.37 -16.29 15.17
C HIS A 190 -1.60 -15.26 15.98
N LEU A 191 -0.62 -15.72 16.75
CA LEU A 191 0.16 -14.86 17.65
C LEU A 191 1.59 -14.71 17.12
N LEU A 192 2.14 -13.52 17.26
CA LEU A 192 3.54 -13.26 16.95
C LEU A 192 4.42 -13.99 17.98
N LYS A 193 5.39 -14.77 17.51
CA LYS A 193 6.40 -15.36 18.39
C LYS A 193 7.39 -14.27 18.81
N ASP A 194 7.40 -13.98 20.11
CA ASP A 194 8.40 -13.29 20.94
C ASP A 194 9.26 -12.21 20.27
N GLU A 195 9.16 -10.98 20.77
CA GLU A 195 9.87 -9.78 20.28
C GLU A 195 11.41 -9.89 20.36
N ASN A 196 11.93 -10.88 21.11
CA ASN A 196 13.36 -11.11 21.35
C ASN A 196 14.06 -11.97 20.29
N SER A 197 13.36 -12.43 19.24
CA SER A 197 14.01 -13.13 18.13
C SER A 197 14.55 -12.14 17.10
N GLU A 198 15.86 -12.20 16.86
CA GLU A 198 16.60 -11.47 15.82
C GLU A 198 16.04 -11.74 14.40
N TYR A 199 15.22 -12.79 14.25
CA TYR A 199 14.41 -13.09 13.08
C TYR A 199 12.93 -12.90 13.42
N HIS A 200 12.43 -11.69 13.18
CA HIS A 200 11.05 -11.26 13.45
C HIS A 200 10.03 -12.30 12.97
N GLY A 201 9.33 -12.91 13.93
CA GLY A 201 8.47 -14.07 13.69
C GLY A 201 7.26 -13.72 12.85
N THR A 202 7.02 -14.52 11.80
CA THR A 202 5.69 -14.62 11.17
C THR A 202 4.68 -15.10 12.23
N PRO A 203 3.41 -14.64 12.21
CA PRO A 203 2.38 -15.14 13.12
C PRO A 203 2.30 -16.67 13.09
N VAL A 204 2.22 -17.27 14.27
CA VAL A 204 2.10 -18.71 14.45
C VAL A 204 0.67 -19.04 14.85
N THR A 205 0.06 -19.96 14.12
CA THR A 205 -1.28 -20.47 14.39
C THR A 205 -1.32 -21.19 15.73
N THR A 206 -2.27 -20.81 16.58
CA THR A 206 -2.54 -21.48 17.86
C THR A 206 -3.60 -22.56 17.70
N SER A 207 -3.91 -23.28 18.79
CA SER A 207 -5.04 -24.21 18.85
C SER A 207 -6.37 -23.55 19.24
N GLU A 208 -6.36 -22.24 19.52
CA GLU A 208 -7.55 -21.52 19.98
C GLU A 208 -8.38 -21.06 18.78
N ILE A 209 -9.67 -21.43 18.77
CA ILE A 209 -10.61 -21.10 17.70
C ILE A 209 -11.15 -19.68 17.92
N LYS A 210 -11.13 -18.86 16.87
CA LYS A 210 -11.70 -17.51 16.89
C LYS A 210 -13.22 -17.54 16.88
N SER A 211 -13.83 -16.51 17.46
CA SER A 211 -15.25 -16.23 17.24
C SER A 211 -15.52 -15.93 15.75
N PRO A 212 -16.76 -16.14 15.25
CA PRO A 212 -17.14 -15.70 13.91
C PRO A 212 -16.90 -14.19 13.71
N PRO A 213 -16.70 -13.73 12.46
CA PRO A 213 -16.61 -12.31 12.16
C PRO A 213 -17.82 -11.53 12.73
N PRO A 214 -17.61 -10.32 13.26
CA PRO A 214 -18.70 -9.51 13.80
C PRO A 214 -19.69 -9.11 12.70
N HIS A 215 -20.88 -8.65 13.09
CA HIS A 215 -21.91 -8.12 12.19
C HIS A 215 -22.37 -9.07 11.08
N ASN A 216 -22.22 -10.38 11.28
CA ASN A 216 -22.54 -11.41 10.27
C ASN A 216 -21.88 -11.11 8.90
N ILE A 217 -20.61 -10.69 8.96
CA ILE A 217 -19.77 -10.43 7.81
C ILE A 217 -19.37 -11.77 7.18
N ASP A 218 -19.63 -11.91 5.88
CA ASP A 218 -19.09 -13.01 5.09
C ASP A 218 -17.66 -12.70 4.68
N MET A 219 -16.77 -13.67 4.85
CA MET A 219 -15.34 -13.49 4.57
C MET A 219 -15.04 -13.67 3.09
N PHE A 220 -14.22 -12.78 2.55
CA PHE A 220 -13.63 -12.85 1.21
C PHE A 220 -12.12 -12.69 1.29
N VAL A 221 -11.42 -13.17 0.26
CA VAL A 221 -9.96 -13.09 0.15
C VAL A 221 -9.56 -12.35 -1.13
N GLY A 222 -8.43 -11.68 -1.07
CA GLY A 222 -7.86 -10.92 -2.17
C GLY A 222 -6.39 -10.63 -1.94
N SER A 223 -5.98 -9.41 -2.26
CA SER A 223 -4.61 -8.93 -2.12
C SER A 223 -4.53 -7.74 -1.16
N ALA A 224 -3.33 -7.42 -0.71
CA ALA A 224 -3.05 -6.21 0.06
C ALA A 224 -3.22 -4.91 -0.74
N TYR A 225 -3.30 -4.99 -2.07
CA TYR A 225 -3.31 -3.84 -2.97
C TYR A 225 -4.73 -3.45 -3.38
N PHE A 226 -4.99 -2.15 -3.39
CA PHE A 226 -6.30 -1.57 -3.60
C PHE A 226 -6.25 -0.23 -4.35
N THR A 227 -7.38 0.10 -4.96
CA THR A 227 -7.74 1.49 -5.26
C THR A 227 -9.12 1.77 -4.67
N LEU A 228 -9.17 2.70 -3.71
CA LEU A 228 -10.36 2.95 -2.90
C LEU A 228 -10.86 4.38 -3.12
N SER A 229 -12.18 4.54 -3.23
CA SER A 229 -12.81 5.86 -3.22
C SER A 229 -12.62 6.54 -1.87
N ARG A 230 -12.56 7.87 -1.85
CA ARG A 230 -12.47 8.63 -0.60
C ARG A 230 -13.62 8.32 0.35
N GLU A 231 -14.83 8.17 -0.18
CA GLU A 231 -16.02 7.82 0.60
C GLU A 231 -15.87 6.45 1.29
N PHE A 232 -15.29 5.47 0.60
CA PHE A 232 -15.01 4.17 1.21
C PHE A 232 -13.97 4.28 2.33
N VAL A 233 -12.93 5.09 2.16
CA VAL A 233 -11.93 5.32 3.21
C VAL A 233 -12.55 6.02 4.44
N VAL A 234 -13.47 6.98 4.22
CA VAL A 234 -14.26 7.58 5.31
C VAL A 234 -15.08 6.52 6.05
N PHE A 235 -15.74 5.61 5.31
CA PHE A 235 -16.48 4.50 5.90
C PHE A 235 -15.57 3.59 6.74
N VAL A 236 -14.40 3.21 6.24
CA VAL A 236 -13.43 2.38 6.99
C VAL A 236 -13.02 3.06 8.30
N ASN A 237 -12.81 4.38 8.29
CA ASN A 237 -12.37 5.14 9.47
C ASN A 237 -13.50 5.34 10.51
N GLN A 238 -14.74 5.55 10.07
CA GLN A 238 -15.83 6.00 10.96
C GLN A 238 -16.83 4.90 11.34
N SER A 239 -17.00 3.87 10.51
CA SER A 239 -18.00 2.83 10.72
C SER A 239 -17.67 1.95 11.92
N SER A 240 -18.63 1.70 12.81
CA SER A 240 -18.47 0.68 13.86
C SER A 240 -18.22 -0.70 13.25
N GLN A 241 -18.86 -1.01 12.12
CA GLN A 241 -18.69 -2.30 11.47
C GLN A 241 -17.25 -2.53 10.98
N ALA A 242 -16.63 -1.51 10.39
CA ALA A 242 -15.24 -1.57 9.95
C ALA A 242 -14.26 -1.64 11.13
N ARG A 243 -14.51 -0.84 12.19
CA ARG A 243 -13.68 -0.85 13.40
C ARG A 243 -13.74 -2.18 14.15
N ASP A 244 -14.94 -2.74 14.33
CA ASP A 244 -15.11 -4.03 15.00
C ASP A 244 -14.50 -5.17 14.19
N PHE A 245 -14.60 -5.12 12.85
CA PHE A 245 -13.96 -6.09 11.98
C PHE A 245 -12.44 -5.99 12.01
N LEU A 246 -11.88 -4.77 12.02
CA LEU A 246 -10.44 -4.54 12.19
C LEU A 246 -9.93 -5.11 13.51
N ALA A 247 -10.64 -4.83 14.62
CA ALA A 247 -10.31 -5.37 15.94
C ALA A 247 -10.36 -6.90 15.95
N TRP A 248 -11.36 -7.49 15.29
CA TRP A 248 -11.45 -8.95 15.14
C TRP A 248 -10.32 -9.53 14.28
N SER A 249 -9.79 -8.78 13.30
CA SER A 249 -8.72 -9.21 12.40
C SER A 249 -7.30 -9.14 13.01
N GLU A 250 -7.11 -8.55 14.20
CA GLU A 250 -5.77 -8.26 14.74
C GLU A 250 -4.86 -9.48 14.91
N ASP A 251 -5.43 -10.63 15.22
CA ASP A 251 -4.76 -11.92 15.44
C ASP A 251 -5.16 -12.96 14.38
N THR A 252 -5.40 -12.49 13.16
CA THR A 252 -5.52 -13.34 11.96
C THR A 252 -4.20 -13.39 11.20
N TYR A 253 -4.07 -14.38 10.31
CA TYR A 253 -2.92 -14.50 9.42
C TYR A 253 -3.16 -13.77 8.11
N SER A 254 -2.23 -12.88 7.72
CA SER A 254 -2.35 -12.01 6.54
C SER A 254 -3.69 -11.27 6.46
N PRO A 255 -4.04 -10.44 7.46
CA PRO A 255 -5.26 -9.63 7.47
C PRO A 255 -5.40 -8.71 6.26
N ASP A 256 -4.29 -8.20 5.75
CA ASP A 256 -4.20 -7.42 4.51
C ASP A 256 -4.78 -8.14 3.28
N GLU A 257 -4.72 -9.48 3.22
CA GLU A 257 -5.26 -10.29 2.11
C GLU A 257 -6.73 -10.70 2.28
N HIS A 258 -7.43 -10.23 3.32
CA HIS A 258 -8.87 -10.50 3.48
C HIS A 258 -9.68 -9.31 3.99
N PHE A 259 -9.07 -8.35 4.68
CA PHE A 259 -9.74 -7.17 5.22
C PHE A 259 -10.41 -6.34 4.13
N TRP A 260 -9.63 -5.91 3.13
CA TRP A 260 -10.14 -5.09 2.01
C TRP A 260 -11.14 -5.85 1.16
N ALA A 261 -10.79 -7.09 0.78
CA ALA A 261 -11.62 -7.96 -0.03
C ALA A 261 -13.01 -8.20 0.60
N THR A 262 -13.05 -8.27 1.93
CA THR A 262 -14.27 -8.46 2.71
C THR A 262 -15.07 -7.15 2.82
N LEU A 263 -14.44 -6.05 3.23
CA LEU A 263 -15.15 -4.79 3.48
C LEU A 263 -15.81 -4.20 2.24
N ILE A 264 -15.25 -4.39 1.03
CA ILE A 264 -15.92 -3.91 -0.19
C ILE A 264 -17.23 -4.64 -0.50
N ARG A 265 -17.48 -5.80 0.13
CA ARG A 265 -18.72 -6.60 -0.03
C ARG A 265 -19.66 -6.54 1.17
N VAL A 266 -19.39 -5.61 2.09
CA VAL A 266 -20.24 -5.38 3.25
C VAL A 266 -21.43 -4.49 2.83
N PRO A 267 -22.68 -4.91 3.14
CA PRO A 267 -23.87 -4.12 2.84
C PRO A 267 -23.79 -2.70 3.40
N GLY A 268 -23.98 -1.71 2.53
CA GLY A 268 -23.93 -0.28 2.88
C GLY A 268 -22.54 0.35 2.81
N ALA A 269 -21.49 -0.39 2.44
CA ALA A 269 -20.19 0.19 2.16
C ALA A 269 -20.23 1.10 0.91
N PRO A 270 -19.58 2.27 0.89
CA PRO A 270 -19.52 3.11 -0.30
C PRO A 270 -18.84 2.39 -1.48
N GLY A 271 -19.52 2.33 -2.62
CA GLY A 271 -19.02 1.56 -3.77
C GLY A 271 -19.14 0.04 -3.60
N GLU A 272 -20.08 -0.42 -2.76
CA GLU A 272 -20.34 -1.84 -2.47
C GLU A 272 -20.39 -2.70 -3.73
N VAL A 273 -19.75 -3.87 -3.62
CA VAL A 273 -19.91 -5.00 -4.54
C VAL A 273 -20.77 -6.05 -3.85
N PRO A 274 -22.02 -6.28 -4.28
CA PRO A 274 -22.90 -7.26 -3.66
C PRO A 274 -22.23 -8.64 -3.51
N ARG A 275 -22.55 -9.36 -2.43
CA ARG A 275 -22.00 -10.70 -2.17
C ARG A 275 -22.37 -11.72 -3.25
N SER A 276 -23.49 -11.49 -3.93
CA SER A 276 -23.97 -12.28 -5.06
C SER A 276 -23.25 -12.00 -6.38
N ASP A 277 -22.54 -10.87 -6.48
CA ASP A 277 -21.82 -10.51 -7.69
C ASP A 277 -20.62 -11.44 -7.89
N PRO A 278 -20.21 -11.66 -9.15
CA PRO A 278 -19.06 -12.50 -9.47
C PRO A 278 -17.80 -12.14 -8.69
N GLU A 279 -16.92 -13.12 -8.55
CA GLU A 279 -15.59 -12.91 -7.99
C GLU A 279 -14.79 -11.90 -8.81
N ILE A 280 -14.08 -11.02 -8.11
CA ILE A 280 -13.17 -10.06 -8.74
C ILE A 280 -11.77 -10.66 -8.68
N SER A 281 -11.24 -11.06 -9.83
CA SER A 281 -9.85 -11.53 -9.97
C SER A 281 -8.88 -10.36 -10.04
N GLU A 282 -7.59 -10.60 -9.80
CA GLU A 282 -6.52 -9.61 -9.98
C GLU A 282 -6.54 -8.94 -11.37
N LEU A 283 -6.82 -9.70 -12.44
CA LEU A 283 -6.93 -9.17 -13.80
C LEU A 283 -8.11 -8.19 -13.97
N VAL A 284 -9.19 -8.42 -13.21
CA VAL A 284 -10.40 -7.58 -13.24
C VAL A 284 -10.24 -6.39 -12.30
N SER A 285 -9.64 -6.60 -11.12
CA SER A 285 -9.42 -5.54 -10.14
C SER A 285 -8.44 -4.51 -10.67
N LYS A 286 -7.50 -4.87 -11.57
CA LYS A 286 -6.55 -3.94 -12.19
C LYS A 286 -5.78 -3.07 -11.17
N THR A 287 -5.66 -3.55 -9.93
CA THR A 287 -5.02 -2.85 -8.81
C THR A 287 -3.51 -2.69 -8.97
N ARG A 288 -2.92 -3.38 -9.94
CA ARG A 288 -1.49 -3.32 -10.33
C ARG A 288 -1.25 -2.65 -11.68
N LEU A 289 -2.16 -1.78 -12.13
CA LEU A 289 -1.90 -0.93 -13.31
C LEU A 289 -1.10 0.34 -12.95
N VAL A 290 -0.71 0.45 -11.68
CA VAL A 290 0.05 1.52 -11.04
C VAL A 290 1.36 0.96 -10.51
#